data_AF-A0A9E3HE57-F1
#
_entry.id   AF-A0A9E3HE57-F1
#
_cell.length_a   1.000
_cell.length_b   1.000
_cell.length_c   1.000
_cell.angle_alpha   90.00
_cell.angle_beta   90.00
_cell.angle_gamma   90.00
#
_symmetry.space_group_name_H-M   'P 1'
#
loop_
_entity.id
_entity.type
_entity.pdbx_description
1 polymer ?
#
loop_
_entity_poly.entity_id
_entity_poly.type
_entity_poly.pdbx_seq_one_letter_code
_entity_poly.pdbx_strand_id
1 'polypeptide(L)'
;MKKAITVLVAFPLLTLIACQPTSTQNATAEFCGNLAKLEQAVNQMSNLTPASTVGDLRGADRAVDQAIANVRESAKRVKEARIDDLNQAYNNLDKTVNRLSNRQTLASAATSVQQAAAKVKSAKAQLDSSINCPR
;
A
#
# COMPACT_ATOMS: atom_id res chain seq x y z
N MET A 1 37.00 -37.98 32.68
CA MET A 1 35.74 -38.08 31.92
C MET A 1 34.70 -37.15 32.52
N LYS A 2 34.35 -36.07 31.80
CA LYS A 2 33.01 -35.45 31.74
C LYS A 2 33.14 -34.15 30.93
N LYS A 3 32.79 -34.24 29.65
CA LYS A 3 32.75 -33.11 28.72
C LYS A 3 31.49 -32.30 29.06
N ALA A 4 31.66 -31.03 29.43
CA ALA A 4 30.54 -30.11 29.59
C ALA A 4 30.07 -29.71 28.18
N ILE A 5 28.89 -30.20 27.80
CA ILE A 5 28.21 -29.85 26.56
C ILE A 5 27.42 -28.57 26.84
N THR A 6 27.94 -27.44 26.40
CA THR A 6 27.24 -26.16 26.41
C THR A 6 26.23 -26.18 25.28
N VAL A 7 24.97 -26.47 25.60
CA VAL A 7 23.85 -26.36 24.67
C VAL A 7 23.61 -24.89 24.37
N LEU A 8 24.04 -24.45 23.19
CA LEU A 8 23.81 -23.11 22.66
C LEU A 8 22.35 -23.06 22.18
N VAL A 9 21.47 -22.54 23.04
CA VAL A 9 20.05 -22.34 22.75
C VAL A 9 19.94 -21.28 21.65
N ALA A 10 19.68 -21.75 20.43
CA ALA A 10 19.31 -20.89 19.32
C ALA A 10 17.98 -20.22 19.65
N PHE A 11 18.05 -18.93 19.94
CA PHE A 11 16.89 -18.06 20.16
C PHE A 11 16.10 -18.00 18.84
N PRO A 12 14.86 -18.51 18.78
CA PRO A 12 14.04 -18.28 17.60
C PRO A 12 13.74 -16.78 17.56
N LEU A 13 14.20 -16.13 16.49
CA LEU A 13 13.78 -14.79 16.09
C LEU A 13 12.26 -14.80 15.99
N LEU A 14 11.60 -14.37 17.07
CA LEU A 14 10.19 -14.03 17.11
C LEU A 14 9.99 -12.95 16.05
N THR A 15 9.44 -13.38 14.92
CA THR A 15 8.95 -12.49 13.86
C THR A 15 7.81 -11.69 14.46
N LEU A 16 8.13 -10.50 14.94
CA LEU A 16 7.16 -9.44 15.13
C LEU A 16 6.55 -9.16 13.76
N ILE A 17 5.45 -9.86 13.44
CA ILE A 17 4.51 -9.42 12.42
C ILE A 17 3.80 -8.21 13.02
N ALA A 18 4.55 -7.11 13.19
CA ALA A 18 3.94 -5.81 13.30
C ALA A 18 3.19 -5.63 11.98
N CYS A 19 1.88 -5.38 12.08
CA CYS A 19 1.10 -4.85 10.96
C CYS A 19 1.75 -3.53 10.54
N GLN A 20 2.77 -3.59 9.69
CA GLN A 20 3.30 -2.42 9.04
C GLN A 20 2.24 -2.00 8.03
N PRO A 21 1.81 -0.73 8.05
CA PRO A 21 0.91 -0.23 7.02
C PRO A 21 1.55 -0.50 5.66
N THR A 22 0.77 -1.03 4.73
CA THR A 22 1.24 -1.27 3.37
C THR A 22 1.59 0.08 2.76
N SER A 23 2.81 0.24 2.25
CA SER A 23 3.21 1.51 1.63
C SER A 23 2.33 1.80 0.40
N THR A 24 2.10 3.08 0.11
CA THR A 24 1.34 3.51 -1.08
C THR A 24 1.91 2.91 -2.36
N GLN A 25 3.24 2.74 -2.46
CA GLN A 25 3.90 2.10 -3.59
C GLN A 25 3.48 0.63 -3.74
N ASN A 26 3.54 -0.15 -2.65
CA ASN A 26 3.20 -1.58 -2.69
C ASN A 26 1.71 -1.78 -2.98
N ALA A 27 0.84 -1.00 -2.34
CA ALA A 27 -0.61 -1.05 -2.61
C ALA A 27 -0.91 -0.69 -4.08
N THR A 28 -0.22 0.31 -4.63
CA THR A 28 -0.38 0.71 -6.04
C THR A 28 0.08 -0.39 -6.99
N ALA A 29 1.23 -1.02 -6.71
CA ALA A 29 1.74 -2.13 -7.52
C ALA A 29 0.77 -3.32 -7.50
N GLU A 30 0.20 -3.65 -6.34
CA GLU A 30 -0.80 -4.71 -6.21
C GLU A 30 -2.07 -4.40 -7.02
N PHE A 31 -2.59 -3.18 -6.90
CA PHE A 31 -3.74 -2.72 -7.67
C PHE A 31 -3.50 -2.83 -9.18
N CYS A 32 -2.33 -2.39 -9.65
CA CYS A 32 -1.96 -2.49 -11.06
C CYS A 32 -1.83 -3.95 -11.52
N GLY A 33 -1.25 -4.82 -10.70
CA GLY A 33 -1.20 -6.26 -10.98
C GLY A 33 -2.59 -6.89 -11.08
N ASN A 34 -3.54 -6.47 -10.25
CA ASN A 34 -4.91 -6.95 -10.30
C ASN A 34 -5.67 -6.43 -11.52
N LEU A 35 -5.41 -5.19 -11.96
CA LEU A 35 -5.95 -4.67 -13.23
C LEU A 35 -5.45 -5.48 -14.44
N ALA A 36 -4.15 -5.82 -14.48
CA ALA A 36 -3.61 -6.66 -15.54
C ALA A 36 -4.25 -8.07 -15.56
N LYS A 37 -4.53 -8.65 -14.38
CA LYS A 37 -5.25 -9.94 -14.28
C LYS A 37 -6.69 -9.85 -14.76
N LEU A 38 -7.37 -8.73 -14.51
CA LEU A 38 -8.71 -8.49 -15.03
C LEU A 38 -8.70 -8.43 -16.55
N GLU A 39 -7.74 -7.69 -17.13
CA GLU A 39 -7.56 -7.65 -18.59
C GLU A 39 -7.32 -9.05 -19.17
N GLN A 40 -6.46 -9.85 -18.55
CA GLN A 40 -6.22 -11.24 -18.95
C GLN A 40 -7.49 -12.09 -18.89
N ALA A 41 -8.28 -11.99 -17.81
CA ALA A 41 -9.52 -12.76 -17.66
C ALA A 41 -10.57 -12.37 -18.72
N VAL A 42 -10.70 -11.07 -19.01
CA VAL A 42 -11.60 -10.57 -20.06
C VAL A 42 -11.12 -11.05 -21.45
N ASN A 43 -9.82 -11.01 -21.72
CA ASN A 43 -9.25 -11.51 -22.97
C ASN A 43 -9.43 -13.03 -23.12
N GLN A 44 -9.34 -13.81 -22.04
CA GLN A 44 -9.63 -15.24 -22.08
C GLN A 44 -11.09 -15.50 -22.44
N MET A 45 -12.03 -14.72 -21.87
CA MET A 45 -13.44 -14.82 -22.22
C MET A 45 -13.69 -14.43 -23.70
N SER A 46 -13.07 -13.36 -24.19
CA SER A 46 -13.28 -12.90 -25.58
C SER A 46 -12.67 -13.83 -26.63
N ASN A 47 -11.66 -14.62 -26.25
CA ASN A 47 -11.02 -15.62 -27.10
C ASN A 47 -11.78 -16.96 -27.17
N LEU A 48 -12.91 -17.10 -26.47
CA LEU A 48 -13.78 -18.27 -26.63
C LEU A 48 -14.32 -18.33 -28.06
N THR A 49 -14.47 -19.55 -28.57
CA THR A 49 -14.84 -19.80 -29.96
C THR A 49 -16.21 -20.49 -30.05
N PRO A 50 -16.82 -20.61 -31.23
CA PRO A 50 -18.04 -21.41 -31.40
C PRO A 50 -17.88 -22.89 -31.02
N ALA A 51 -16.65 -23.41 -30.96
CA ALA A 51 -16.36 -24.76 -30.50
C ALA A 51 -16.21 -24.88 -28.97
N SER A 52 -16.14 -23.75 -28.26
CA SER A 52 -16.07 -23.72 -26.79
C SER A 52 -17.42 -24.12 -26.18
N THR A 53 -17.36 -24.67 -24.97
CA THR A 53 -18.55 -25.10 -24.25
C THR A 53 -19.13 -23.98 -23.39
N VAL A 54 -20.39 -24.13 -22.99
CA VAL A 54 -21.01 -23.27 -21.95
C VAL A 54 -20.25 -23.40 -20.62
N GLY A 55 -19.61 -24.54 -20.36
CA GLY A 55 -18.74 -24.74 -19.21
C GLY A 55 -17.53 -23.80 -19.22
N ASP A 56 -16.88 -23.66 -20.38
CA ASP A 56 -15.74 -22.75 -20.58
C ASP A 56 -16.17 -21.29 -20.39
N LEU A 57 -17.32 -20.90 -20.95
CA LEU A 57 -17.89 -19.58 -20.76
C LEU A 57 -18.14 -19.27 -19.28
N ARG A 58 -18.78 -20.18 -18.55
CA ARG A 58 -19.02 -20.03 -17.10
C ARG A 58 -17.71 -20.02 -16.30
N GLY A 59 -16.68 -20.71 -16.78
CA GLY A 59 -15.34 -20.68 -16.19
C GLY A 59 -14.69 -19.31 -16.34
N ALA A 60 -14.72 -18.76 -17.54
CA ALA A 60 -14.20 -17.42 -17.84
C ALA A 60 -14.96 -16.33 -17.07
N ASP A 61 -16.28 -16.45 -16.94
CA ASP A 61 -17.14 -15.54 -16.17
C ASP A 61 -16.73 -15.48 -14.70
N ARG A 62 -16.56 -16.63 -14.05
CA ARG A 62 -16.04 -16.69 -12.67
C ARG A 62 -14.64 -16.09 -12.54
N ALA A 63 -13.78 -16.24 -13.54
CA ALA A 63 -12.44 -15.65 -13.52
C ALA A 63 -12.50 -14.11 -13.59
N VAL A 64 -13.39 -13.55 -14.42
CA VAL A 64 -13.65 -12.11 -14.49
C VAL A 64 -14.20 -11.60 -13.16
N ASP A 65 -15.16 -12.31 -12.57
CA ASP A 65 -15.75 -11.97 -11.26
C ASP A 65 -14.71 -11.93 -10.14
N GLN A 66 -13.82 -12.92 -10.10
CA GLN A 66 -12.74 -12.94 -9.12
C GLN A 66 -11.75 -11.79 -9.36
N ALA A 67 -11.41 -11.49 -10.61
CA ALA A 67 -10.48 -10.43 -10.95
C ALA A 67 -11.05 -9.04 -10.58
N ILE A 68 -12.34 -8.78 -10.85
CA ILE A 68 -12.96 -7.50 -10.46
C ILE A 68 -13.07 -7.36 -8.94
N ALA A 69 -13.30 -8.45 -8.20
CA ALA A 69 -13.27 -8.45 -6.74
C ALA A 69 -11.87 -8.06 -6.22
N ASN A 70 -10.81 -8.63 -6.79
CA ASN A 70 -9.43 -8.31 -6.42
C ASN A 70 -9.06 -6.86 -6.74
N VAL A 71 -9.49 -6.33 -7.90
CA VAL A 71 -9.31 -4.91 -8.27
C VAL A 71 -9.97 -3.99 -7.25
N ARG A 72 -11.23 -4.27 -6.87
CA ARG A 72 -11.95 -3.47 -5.87
C ARG A 72 -11.24 -3.47 -4.52
N GLU A 73 -10.76 -4.64 -4.11
CA GLU A 73 -10.15 -4.83 -2.80
C GLU A 73 -8.76 -4.16 -2.72
N SER A 74 -7.95 -4.30 -3.77
CA SER A 74 -6.68 -3.58 -3.87
C SER A 74 -6.84 -2.06 -4.03
N ALA A 75 -7.92 -1.58 -4.68
CA ALA A 75 -8.21 -0.16 -4.74
C ALA A 75 -8.47 0.46 -3.35
N LYS A 76 -9.16 -0.28 -2.45
CA LYS A 76 -9.33 0.15 -1.05
C LYS A 76 -8.00 0.27 -0.35
N ARG A 77 -7.11 -0.72 -0.50
CA ARG A 77 -5.75 -0.68 0.09
C ARG A 77 -4.95 0.52 -0.39
N VAL A 78 -5.03 0.90 -1.67
CA VAL A 78 -4.37 2.11 -2.18
C VAL A 78 -4.90 3.36 -1.49
N LYS A 79 -6.24 3.46 -1.34
CA LYS A 79 -6.87 4.59 -0.65
C LYS A 79 -6.44 4.66 0.82
N GLU A 80 -6.47 3.53 1.52
CA GLU A 80 -6.05 3.44 2.92
C GLU A 80 -4.59 3.84 3.10
N ALA A 81 -3.67 3.31 2.28
CA ALA A 81 -2.25 3.66 2.33
C ALA A 81 -2.01 5.17 2.11
N ARG A 82 -2.72 5.79 1.17
CA ARG A 82 -2.61 7.25 0.91
C ARG A 82 -3.17 8.08 2.06
N ILE A 83 -4.23 7.63 2.72
CA ILE A 83 -4.78 8.27 3.92
C ILE A 83 -3.79 8.14 5.09
N ASP A 84 -3.16 6.99 5.24
CA ASP A 84 -2.13 6.76 6.27
C ASP A 84 -0.91 7.67 6.05
N ASP A 85 -0.45 7.83 4.81
CA ASP A 85 0.63 8.77 4.46
C ASP A 85 0.25 10.22 4.82
N LEU A 86 -0.99 10.63 4.55
CA LEU A 86 -1.51 11.96 4.92
C LEU A 86 -1.55 12.14 6.45
N ASN A 87 -2.08 11.16 7.17
CA ASN A 87 -2.14 11.17 8.63
C ASN A 87 -0.74 11.23 9.24
N GLN A 88 0.22 10.47 8.71
CA GLN A 88 1.61 10.51 9.15
C GLN A 88 2.24 11.88 8.90
N ALA A 89 2.02 12.48 7.72
CA ALA A 89 2.52 13.81 7.41
C ALA A 89 1.92 14.87 8.35
N TYR A 90 0.62 14.80 8.62
CA TYR A 90 -0.07 15.68 9.56
C TYR A 90 0.48 15.54 10.98
N ASN A 91 0.60 14.31 11.48
CA ASN A 91 1.14 14.04 12.82
C ASN A 91 2.58 14.56 12.98
N ASN A 92 3.38 14.54 11.91
CA ASN A 92 4.72 15.11 11.92
C ASN A 92 4.73 16.64 11.96
N LEU A 93 3.77 17.29 11.28
CA LEU A 93 3.56 18.75 11.38
C LEU A 93 3.12 19.14 12.78
N ASP A 94 2.11 18.46 13.33
CA ASP A 94 1.62 18.70 14.69
C ASP A 94 2.76 18.56 15.72
N LYS A 95 3.53 17.47 15.66
CA LYS A 95 4.72 17.28 16.52
C LYS A 95 5.78 18.36 16.32
N THR A 96 5.97 18.86 15.10
CA THR A 96 6.92 19.96 14.84
C THR A 96 6.46 21.23 15.54
N VAL A 97 5.17 21.57 15.45
CA VAL A 97 4.57 22.74 16.08
C VAL A 97 4.59 22.62 17.61
N ASN A 98 4.17 21.48 18.15
CA ASN A 98 4.10 21.24 19.60
C ASN A 98 5.47 21.19 20.31
N ARG A 99 6.56 21.02 19.56
CA ARG A 99 7.93 21.10 20.09
C ARG A 99 8.46 22.53 20.18
N LEU A 100 7.80 23.50 19.53
CA LEU A 100 8.22 24.89 19.59
C LEU A 100 7.89 25.49 20.95
N SER A 101 8.82 26.23 21.51
CA SER A 101 8.56 27.05 22.70
C SER A 101 7.73 28.28 22.31
N ASN A 102 6.81 28.69 23.19
CA ASN A 102 6.04 29.94 23.05
C ASN A 102 6.92 31.21 22.99
N ARG A 103 8.21 31.11 23.32
CA ARG A 103 9.18 32.22 23.23
C ARG A 103 9.98 32.22 21.92
N GLN A 104 9.90 31.15 21.11
CA GLN A 104 10.55 31.11 19.81
C GLN A 104 9.86 32.05 18.83
N THR A 105 10.64 32.72 18.00
CA THR A 105 10.10 33.52 16.89
C THR A 105 9.74 32.62 15.71
N LEU A 106 8.74 33.04 14.93
CA LEU A 106 8.39 32.33 13.69
C LEU A 106 9.58 32.26 12.72
N ALA A 107 10.44 33.28 12.67
CA ALA A 107 11.65 33.26 11.85
C ALA A 107 12.58 32.09 12.23
N SER A 108 12.73 31.80 13.53
CA SER A 108 13.56 30.68 14.01
C SER A 108 12.95 29.30 13.71
N ALA A 109 11.62 29.21 13.60
CA ALA A 109 10.89 27.97 13.36
C ALA A 109 10.52 27.75 11.88
N ALA A 110 10.66 28.77 11.03
CA ALA A 110 10.12 28.82 9.68
C ALA A 110 10.50 27.60 8.85
N THR A 111 11.79 27.26 8.80
CA THR A 111 12.30 26.15 8.02
C THR A 111 11.65 24.82 8.41
N SER A 112 11.59 24.50 9.71
CA SER A 112 11.03 23.23 10.18
C SER A 112 9.53 23.13 9.90
N VAL A 113 8.78 24.21 10.16
CA VAL A 113 7.33 24.26 9.91
C VAL A 113 7.04 24.18 8.41
N GLN A 114 7.80 24.92 7.58
CA GLN A 114 7.64 24.90 6.11
C GLN A 114 7.91 23.50 5.55
N GLN A 115 8.97 22.83 6.00
CA GLN A 115 9.26 21.46 5.57
C GLN A 115 8.16 20.48 5.98
N ALA A 116 7.66 20.56 7.21
CA ALA A 116 6.58 19.69 7.66
C ALA A 116 5.26 19.96 6.91
N ALA A 117 4.92 21.23 6.68
CA ALA A 117 3.75 21.62 5.89
C ALA A 117 3.87 21.19 4.42
N ALA A 118 5.07 21.25 3.84
CA ALA A 118 5.31 20.76 2.48
C ALA A 118 5.04 19.26 2.36
N LYS A 119 5.39 18.46 3.38
CA LYS A 119 5.07 17.02 3.42
C LYS A 119 3.56 16.77 3.45
N VAL A 120 2.80 17.55 4.24
CA VAL A 120 1.32 17.46 4.26
C VAL A 120 0.74 17.78 2.88
N LYS A 121 1.23 18.85 2.24
CA LYS A 121 0.80 19.22 0.87
C LYS A 121 1.10 18.12 -0.13
N SER A 122 2.29 17.50 -0.05
CA SER A 122 2.68 16.38 -0.92
C SER A 122 1.78 15.16 -0.72
N ALA A 123 1.53 14.76 0.52
CA ALA A 123 0.68 13.60 0.83
C ALA A 123 -0.77 13.83 0.36
N LYS A 124 -1.29 15.06 0.52
CA LYS A 124 -2.60 15.44 -0.03
C LYS A 124 -2.61 15.34 -1.56
N ALA A 125 -1.59 15.86 -2.24
CA ALA A 125 -1.50 15.79 -3.70
C ALA A 125 -1.44 14.33 -4.19
N GLN A 126 -0.77 13.45 -3.46
CA GLN A 126 -0.76 12.01 -3.75
C GLN A 126 -2.14 11.39 -3.53
N LEU A 127 -2.87 11.76 -2.48
CA LEU A 127 -4.25 11.31 -2.24
C LEU A 127 -5.18 11.69 -3.39
N ASP A 128 -5.07 12.92 -3.90
CA ASP A 128 -5.88 13.44 -5.01
C ASP A 128 -5.44 12.91 -6.39
N SER A 129 -4.24 12.37 -6.51
CA SER A 129 -3.69 11.94 -7.80
C SER A 129 -4.42 10.71 -8.37
N SER A 130 -4.57 10.67 -9.69
CA SER A 130 -4.99 9.44 -10.37
C SER A 130 -3.90 8.37 -10.29
N ILE A 131 -4.29 7.10 -10.23
CA ILE A 131 -3.35 5.98 -10.27
C ILE A 131 -2.95 5.73 -11.72
N ASN A 132 -1.65 5.76 -12.00
CA ASN A 132 -1.09 5.37 -13.29
C ASN A 132 -0.36 4.03 -13.12
N CYS A 133 -0.81 3.01 -13.85
CA CYS A 133 -0.14 1.71 -13.87
C CYS A 133 0.88 1.68 -15.01
N PRO A 134 2.16 1.32 -14.76
CA PRO A 134 3.12 1.12 -15.82
C PRO A 134 2.62 0.00 -16.76
N ARG A 135 2.75 0.23 -18.06
CA ARG A 135 2.42 -0.74 -19.11
C ARG A 135 3.61 -1.66 -19.37
#